data_AF-A0A5C3LNZ4-F1
#
_entry.id   AF-A0A5C3LNZ4-F1
#
_cell.length_a   1.000
_cell.length_b   1.000
_cell.length_c   1.000
_cell.angle_alpha   90.00
_cell.angle_beta   90.00
_cell.angle_gamma   90.00
#
_symmetry.space_group_name_H-M   'P 1'
#
loop_
_entity.id
_entity.type
_entity.pdbx_description
1 polymer ?
#
loop_
_entity_poly.entity_id
_entity_poly.type
_entity_poly.pdbx_seq_one_letter_code
_entity_poly.pdbx_strand_id
1 'polypeptide(L)'
;MIDKITSWWSSSSKPAVAPATQATDKPYNPSDPKQNPLNPEGLKPCCACPQTKSARDDCFLKFGDEADEKCKDIVANHLACMRGLGFKV
;
A
#
# COMPACT_ATOMS: atom_id res chain seq x y z
N MET A 1 -4.69 40.91 -35.12
CA MET A 1 -5.34 39.72 -34.53
C MET A 1 -4.46 39.28 -33.38
N ILE A 2 -4.75 39.81 -32.20
CA ILE A 2 -3.93 39.73 -30.99
C ILE A 2 -4.85 39.22 -29.88
N ASP A 3 -4.26 38.53 -28.91
CA ASP A 3 -4.77 38.37 -27.54
C ASP A 3 -6.06 37.60 -27.33
N LYS A 4 -6.03 36.26 -27.23
CA LYS A 4 -6.94 35.47 -26.35
C LYS A 4 -6.40 34.07 -26.04
N ILE A 5 -5.49 33.90 -25.06
CA ILE A 5 -5.41 32.64 -24.28
C ILE A 5 -4.77 32.74 -22.88
N THR A 6 -4.52 33.92 -22.32
CA THR A 6 -3.91 34.08 -20.97
C THR A 6 -4.91 34.22 -19.81
N SER A 7 -6.21 34.04 -20.03
CA SER A 7 -7.26 34.34 -19.05
C SER A 7 -7.79 33.13 -18.25
N TRP A 8 -6.92 32.25 -17.81
CA TRP A 8 -7.29 31.15 -16.90
C TRP A 8 -6.34 31.01 -15.72
N TRP A 9 -5.63 32.09 -15.41
CA TRP A 9 -5.13 32.36 -14.08
C TRP A 9 -6.11 33.33 -13.39
N SER A 10 -6.86 32.90 -12.40
CA SER A 10 -7.52 33.81 -11.46
C SER A 10 -7.89 33.05 -10.20
N SER A 11 -7.02 33.22 -9.21
CA SER A 11 -7.26 33.00 -7.80
C SER A 11 -8.58 33.62 -7.34
N SER A 12 -9.32 32.93 -6.48
CA SER A 12 -9.51 33.33 -5.06
C SER A 12 -10.81 32.76 -4.47
N SER A 13 -10.68 31.89 -3.46
CA SER A 13 -11.21 32.13 -2.08
C SER A 13 -11.06 30.89 -1.18
N LYS A 14 -10.24 31.02 -0.13
CA LYS A 14 -10.21 30.23 1.13
C LYS A 14 -11.36 30.70 2.07
N PRO A 15 -11.62 30.14 3.29
CA PRO A 15 -11.22 28.86 3.94
C PRO A 15 -12.37 28.13 4.68
N ALA A 16 -12.18 26.86 5.09
CA ALA A 16 -12.84 26.30 6.27
C ALA A 16 -11.84 25.42 7.04
N VAL A 17 -11.79 25.64 8.35
CA VAL A 17 -10.73 25.27 9.27
C VAL A 17 -10.90 23.81 9.73
N ALA A 18 -9.86 22.99 9.63
CA ALA A 18 -9.71 21.76 10.42
C ALA A 18 -8.21 21.54 10.72
N PRO A 19 -7.86 21.10 11.95
CA PRO A 19 -6.52 21.32 12.50
C PRO A 19 -5.49 20.27 12.03
N ALA A 20 -4.30 20.79 11.72
CA ALA A 20 -2.97 20.19 11.83
C ALA A 20 -2.82 18.66 11.61
N THR A 21 -2.45 18.24 10.41
CA THR A 21 -1.30 17.34 10.24
C THR A 21 -0.64 17.59 8.89
N GLN A 22 0.69 17.60 8.88
CA GLN A 22 1.53 18.24 7.89
C GLN A 22 1.41 17.58 6.51
N ALA A 23 1.05 18.39 5.52
CA ALA A 23 1.02 18.02 4.11
C ALA A 23 2.44 17.83 3.57
N THR A 24 2.77 16.60 3.22
CA THR A 24 3.51 16.33 1.99
C THR A 24 2.54 15.56 1.10
N ASP A 25 2.20 16.09 -0.07
CA ASP A 25 1.20 15.58 -1.01
C ASP A 25 1.58 14.24 -1.69
N LYS A 26 2.34 13.38 -1.01
CA LYS A 26 2.75 12.07 -1.52
C LYS A 26 1.82 10.97 -1.00
N PRO A 27 1.35 10.06 -1.89
CA PRO A 27 0.56 8.91 -1.47
C PRO A 27 1.38 8.03 -0.49
N TYR A 28 0.71 7.44 0.50
CA TYR A 28 1.33 6.56 1.49
C TYR A 28 2.08 5.41 0.79
N ASN A 29 3.40 5.34 1.01
CA ASN A 29 4.22 4.24 0.53
C ASN A 29 4.63 3.35 1.71
N PRO A 30 4.05 2.15 1.87
CA PRO A 30 4.41 1.24 2.96
C PRO A 30 5.82 0.64 2.83
N SER A 31 6.50 0.89 1.71
CA SER A 31 7.90 0.50 1.47
C SER A 31 8.88 1.62 1.81
N ASP A 32 8.42 2.82 2.20
CA ASP A 32 9.29 3.88 2.70
C ASP A 32 9.49 3.67 4.22
N PRO A 33 10.72 3.38 4.69
CA PRO A 33 11.00 3.19 6.13
C PRO A 33 10.62 4.40 6.99
N LYS A 34 10.58 5.60 6.40
CA LYS A 34 10.15 6.82 7.10
C LYS A 34 8.64 6.88 7.32
N GLN A 35 7.86 6.21 6.47
CA GLN A 35 6.39 6.14 6.57
C GLN A 35 5.93 4.85 7.25
N ASN A 36 6.71 3.77 7.18
CA ASN A 36 6.45 2.49 7.82
C ASN A 36 7.67 2.02 8.64
N PRO A 37 7.78 2.43 9.91
CA PRO A 37 8.91 2.07 10.77
C PRO A 37 8.97 0.57 11.11
N LEU A 38 7.90 -0.20 10.85
CA LEU A 38 7.86 -1.65 11.02
C LEU A 38 8.54 -2.40 9.85
N ASN A 39 8.88 -1.69 8.77
CA ASN A 39 9.60 -2.19 7.62
C ASN A 39 10.91 -1.40 7.44
N PRO A 40 11.91 -1.62 8.32
CA PRO A 40 13.15 -0.85 8.31
C PRO A 40 13.96 -1.04 7.02
N GLU A 41 13.81 -2.20 6.37
CA GLU A 41 14.47 -2.53 5.11
C GLU A 41 13.76 -1.95 3.87
N GLY A 42 12.59 -1.31 4.05
CA GLY A 42 11.84 -0.70 2.96
C GLY A 42 11.38 -1.72 1.91
N LEU A 43 11.13 -2.96 2.34
CA LEU A 43 10.71 -4.03 1.46
C LEU A 43 9.34 -3.73 0.84
N LYS A 44 9.15 -4.17 -0.39
CA LYS A 44 7.82 -4.19 -1.01
C LYS A 44 7.01 -5.37 -0.48
N PRO A 45 5.67 -5.33 -0.49
CA PRO A 45 4.82 -6.44 -0.04
C PRO A 45 5.15 -7.79 -0.71
N CYS A 46 5.55 -7.77 -1.99
CA CYS A 46 5.92 -8.97 -2.73
C CYS A 46 7.22 -9.64 -2.23
N CYS A 47 8.08 -8.91 -1.51
CA CYS A 47 9.38 -9.38 -1.01
C CYS A 47 9.41 -9.52 0.52
N ALA A 48 8.39 -9.02 1.22
CA ALA A 48 8.35 -8.96 2.68
C ALA A 48 8.31 -10.34 3.35
N CYS A 49 7.65 -11.31 2.71
CA CYS A 49 7.36 -12.61 3.30
C CYS A 49 7.59 -13.76 2.31
N PRO A 50 8.85 -14.02 1.88
CA PRO A 50 9.13 -15.01 0.83
C PRO A 50 8.78 -16.43 1.25
N GLN A 51 9.01 -16.78 2.52
CA GLN A 51 8.81 -18.13 3.04
C GLN A 51 7.32 -18.52 3.07
N THR A 52 6.46 -17.64 3.60
CA THR A 52 5.00 -17.86 3.62
C THR A 52 4.35 -17.66 2.26
N LYS A 53 4.91 -16.79 1.42
CA LYS A 53 4.47 -16.62 0.02
C LYS A 53 4.67 -17.91 -0.77
N SER A 54 5.85 -18.52 -0.72
CA SER A 54 6.11 -19.78 -1.43
C SER A 54 5.18 -20.89 -0.97
N ALA A 55 5.02 -21.07 0.34
CA ALA A 55 4.08 -22.06 0.88
C ALA A 55 2.63 -21.83 0.42
N ARG A 56 2.20 -20.57 0.34
CA ARG A 56 0.89 -20.20 -0.21
C ARG A 56 0.82 -20.56 -1.70
N ASP A 57 1.76 -20.11 -2.50
CA ASP A 57 1.78 -20.36 -3.94
C ASP A 57 1.77 -21.87 -4.23
N ASP A 58 2.58 -22.66 -3.52
CA ASP A 58 2.59 -24.12 -3.62
C ASP A 58 1.25 -24.76 -3.25
N CYS A 59 0.57 -24.22 -2.24
CA CYS A 59 -0.76 -24.68 -1.84
C CYS A 59 -1.80 -24.42 -2.94
N PHE A 60 -1.82 -23.21 -3.50
CA PHE A 60 -2.73 -22.86 -4.61
C PHE A 60 -2.45 -23.68 -5.87
N LEU A 61 -1.19 -23.94 -6.20
CA LEU A 61 -0.81 -24.80 -7.34
C LEU A 61 -1.23 -26.26 -7.15
N LYS A 62 -1.27 -26.76 -5.91
CA LYS A 62 -1.67 -28.13 -5.60
C LYS A 62 -3.18 -28.33 -5.60
N PHE A 63 -3.93 -27.39 -5.02
CA PHE A 63 -5.36 -27.57 -4.76
C PHE A 63 -6.27 -26.85 -5.77
N GLY A 64 -5.74 -25.94 -6.60
CA GLY A 64 -6.50 -25.28 -7.66
C GLY A 64 -7.79 -24.64 -7.13
N ASP A 65 -8.93 -25.11 -7.62
CA ASP A 65 -10.26 -24.61 -7.24
C ASP A 65 -10.62 -24.86 -5.76
N GLU A 66 -10.00 -25.84 -5.09
CA GLU A 66 -10.22 -26.12 -3.66
C GLU A 66 -9.30 -25.29 -2.74
N ALA A 67 -8.41 -24.47 -3.31
CA ALA A 67 -7.40 -23.74 -2.55
C ALA A 67 -8.00 -22.75 -1.54
N ASP A 68 -9.15 -22.14 -1.84
CA ASP A 68 -9.81 -21.19 -0.94
C ASP A 68 -10.16 -21.81 0.42
N GLU A 69 -10.50 -23.10 0.46
CA GLU A 69 -10.81 -23.83 1.68
C GLU A 69 -9.58 -24.52 2.27
N LYS A 70 -8.73 -25.14 1.43
CA LYS A 70 -7.58 -25.94 1.88
C LYS A 70 -6.37 -25.11 2.28
N CYS A 71 -6.24 -23.89 1.75
CA CYS A 71 -5.08 -23.03 1.98
C CYS A 71 -5.35 -21.89 2.97
N LYS A 72 -6.51 -21.84 3.64
CA LYS A 72 -6.91 -20.77 4.57
C LYS A 72 -5.84 -20.47 5.62
N ASP A 73 -5.32 -21.50 6.27
CA ASP A 73 -4.30 -21.35 7.31
C ASP A 73 -2.97 -20.83 6.75
N ILE A 74 -2.59 -21.29 5.55
CA ILE A 74 -1.37 -20.85 4.87
C ILE A 74 -1.49 -19.37 4.45
N VAL A 75 -2.65 -18.97 3.93
CA VAL A 75 -2.97 -17.58 3.59
C VAL A 75 -2.97 -16.70 4.85
N ALA A 76 -3.58 -17.18 5.95
CA ALA A 76 -3.58 -16.47 7.22
C ALA A 76 -2.16 -16.20 7.74
N ASN A 77 -1.25 -17.18 7.63
CA ASN A 77 0.16 -17.02 7.97
C ASN A 77 0.86 -15.97 7.10
N HIS A 78 0.57 -15.94 5.80
CA HIS A 78 1.13 -14.93 4.90
C HIS A 78 0.62 -13.51 5.25
N LEU A 79 -0.68 -13.37 5.51
CA LEU A 79 -1.29 -12.11 5.95
C LEU A 79 -0.73 -11.65 7.30
N ALA A 80 -0.54 -12.57 8.25
CA ALA A 80 0.04 -12.26 9.55
C ALA A 80 1.46 -11.70 9.42
N CYS A 81 2.28 -12.29 8.54
CA CYS A 81 3.62 -11.78 8.25
C CYS A 81 3.58 -10.36 7.67
N MET A 82 2.73 -10.10 6.66
CA MET A 82 2.60 -8.76 6.08
C MET A 82 2.08 -7.71 7.08
N ARG A 83 1.12 -8.09 7.93
CA ARG A 83 0.60 -7.21 9.00
C ARG A 83 1.65 -6.90 10.06
N GLY A 84 2.51 -7.86 10.39
CA GLY A 84 3.65 -7.66 11.31
C GLY A 84 4.63 -6.59 10.82
N LEU A 85 4.76 -6.44 9.50
CA LEU A 85 5.60 -5.44 8.84
C LEU A 85 4.85 -4.14 8.52
N GLY A 86 3.61 -3.96 9.00
CA GLY A 86 2.85 -2.72 8.82
C GLY A 86 2.20 -2.53 7.45
N PHE A 87 2.15 -3.57 6.61
CA PHE A 87 1.38 -3.51 5.36
C PHE A 87 -0.12 -3.62 5.64
N LYS A 88 -0.92 -2.72 5.02
CA LYS A 88 -2.38 -2.82 4.98
C LYS A 88 -2.76 -3.73 3.80
N VAL A 89 -3.27 -4.93 4.13
CA VAL A 89 -3.66 -6.03 3.24
C VAL A 89 -5.03 -6.57 3.60
#